data_AF-A0A850SGK4-F1
#
_entry.id   AF-A0A850SGK4-F1
#
_cell.length_a   1.000
_cell.length_b   1.000
_cell.length_c   1.000
_cell.angle_alpha   90.00
_cell.angle_beta   90.00
_cell.angle_gamma   90.00
#
_symmetry.space_group_name_H-M   'P 1'
#
loop_
_entity.id
_entity.type
_entity.pdbx_description
1 polymer ?
#
loop_
_entity_poly.entity_id
_entity_poly.type
_entity_poly.pdbx_seq_one_letter_code
_entity_poly.pdbx_strand_id
1 'polypeptide(L)'
;MNVSLTKELMQLVQSKVASGMYNNASEFIREAIRNTDSNDKLLHELKLARLKEMLKPGLVEAREGVHADYDYEHLMRELDSRS
;
A
#
# COMPACT_ATOMS: atom_id res chain seq x y z
N MET A 1 -8.88 1.81 26.79
CA MET A 1 -8.41 0.71 25.91
C MET A 1 -7.03 0.32 26.36
N ASN A 2 -6.78 -0.96 26.64
CA ASN A 2 -5.45 -1.46 26.98
C ASN A 2 -4.84 -2.11 25.73
N VAL A 3 -3.63 -1.72 25.36
CA VAL A 3 -2.93 -2.23 24.17
C VAL A 3 -1.59 -2.78 24.63
N SER A 4 -1.34 -4.05 24.35
CA SER A 4 -0.06 -4.69 24.66
C SER A 4 0.96 -4.33 23.58
N LEU A 5 2.11 -3.83 24.00
CA LEU A 5 3.22 -3.48 23.13
C LEU A 5 4.38 -4.44 23.36
N THR A 6 5.18 -4.68 22.32
CA THR A 6 6.49 -5.32 22.47
C THR A 6 7.44 -4.40 23.27
N LYS A 7 8.54 -4.95 23.77
CA LYS A 7 9.51 -4.17 24.56
C LYS A 7 10.10 -3.01 23.75
N GLU A 8 10.38 -3.24 22.49
CA GLU A 8 10.97 -2.27 21.55
C GLU A 8 10.00 -1.12 21.29
N LEU A 9 8.72 -1.43 21.06
CA LEU A 9 7.68 -0.42 20.87
C LEU A 9 7.44 0.39 22.15
N MET A 10 7.49 -0.25 23.32
CA MET A 10 7.38 0.45 24.60
C MET A 10 8.53 1.45 24.80
N GLN A 11 9.77 1.05 24.49
CA GLN A 11 10.93 1.94 24.56
C GLN A 11 10.81 3.14 23.62
N LEU A 12 10.35 2.90 22.39
CA LEU A 12 10.11 3.98 21.42
C LEU A 12 9.08 4.99 21.95
N VAL A 13 7.94 4.51 22.46
CA VAL A 13 6.88 5.36 23.04
C VAL A 13 7.43 6.18 24.20
N GLN A 14 8.18 5.54 25.11
CA GLN A 14 8.78 6.23 26.26
C GLN A 14 9.77 7.31 25.81
N SER A 15 10.63 7.02 24.83
CA SER A 15 11.58 7.98 24.28
C SER A 15 10.90 9.21 23.68
N LYS A 16 9.79 9.01 22.93
CA LYS A 16 9.02 10.09 22.30
C LYS A 16 8.28 10.98 23.30
N VAL A 17 7.81 10.41 24.41
CA VAL A 17 7.22 11.20 25.50
C VAL A 17 8.30 11.94 26.27
N ALA A 18 9.41 11.27 26.58
CA ALA A 18 10.54 11.87 27.30
C ALA A 18 11.19 13.03 26.53
N SER A 19 11.12 13.04 25.20
CA SER A 19 11.61 14.16 24.38
C SER A 19 10.72 15.41 24.47
N GLY A 20 9.56 15.35 25.14
CA GLY A 20 8.61 16.45 25.24
C GLY A 20 7.82 16.72 23.96
N MET A 21 7.95 15.89 22.92
CA MET A 21 7.17 16.05 21.68
C MET A 21 5.71 15.60 21.86
N TYR A 22 5.44 14.77 22.86
CA TYR A 22 4.11 14.27 23.19
C TYR A 22 3.88 14.32 24.69
N ASN A 23 2.67 14.67 25.12
CA ASN A 23 2.34 14.80 26.53
C ASN A 23 2.19 13.42 27.20
N ASN A 24 1.77 12.41 26.44
CA ASN A 24 1.61 11.04 26.94
C ASN A 24 1.64 10.00 25.82
N ALA A 25 1.80 8.73 26.22
CA ALA A 25 1.83 7.59 25.31
C ALA A 25 0.58 7.46 24.44
N SER A 26 -0.61 7.76 24.99
CA SER A 26 -1.86 7.62 24.25
C SER A 26 -1.99 8.65 23.12
N GLU A 27 -1.44 9.85 23.30
CA GLU A 27 -1.37 10.88 22.27
C GLU A 27 -0.50 10.42 21.09
N PHE A 28 0.73 10.00 21.39
CA PHE A 28 1.65 9.48 20.37
C PHE A 28 1.06 8.28 19.62
N ILE A 29 0.49 7.29 20.33
CA ILE A 29 -0.10 6.11 19.70
C ILE A 29 -1.28 6.49 18.78
N ARG A 30 -2.15 7.40 19.22
CA ARG A 30 -3.27 7.86 18.37
C ARG A 30 -2.78 8.58 17.13
N GLU A 31 -1.75 9.40 17.24
CA GLU A 31 -1.17 10.11 16.10
C GLU A 31 -0.45 9.16 15.14
N ALA A 32 0.34 8.21 15.65
CA ALA A 32 1.01 7.21 14.83
C ALA A 32 -0.01 6.40 14.01
N ILE A 33 -1.11 5.95 14.63
CA ILE A 33 -2.18 5.23 13.93
C ILE A 33 -2.85 6.09 12.86
N ARG A 34 -3.16 7.37 13.16
CA ARG A 34 -3.74 8.29 12.17
C ARG A 34 -2.80 8.51 10.97
N ASN A 35 -1.50 8.64 11.24
CA ASN A 35 -0.50 8.84 10.19
C ASN A 35 -0.38 7.60 9.30
N THR A 36 -0.41 6.39 9.89
CA THR A 36 -0.44 5.15 9.12
C THR A 36 -1.68 5.06 8.22
N ASP A 37 -2.88 5.30 8.77
CA ASP A 37 -4.13 5.24 7.99
C ASP A 37 -4.15 6.28 6.86
N SER A 38 -3.62 7.48 7.10
CA SER A 38 -3.55 8.54 6.07
C SER A 38 -2.56 8.19 4.96
N ASN A 39 -1.39 7.64 5.30
CA ASN A 39 -0.38 7.23 4.33
C ASN A 39 -0.84 6.05 3.47
N ASP A 40 -1.52 5.08 4.07
CA ASP A 40 -2.04 3.91 3.35
C ASP A 40 -3.11 4.31 2.32
N LYS A 41 -4.00 5.24 2.70
CA LYS A 41 -5.01 5.80 1.78
C LYS A 41 -4.36 6.54 0.61
N LEU A 42 -3.43 7.45 0.88
CA LEU A 42 -2.73 8.19 -0.16
C LEU A 42 -1.95 7.24 -1.11
N LEU A 43 -1.23 6.28 -0.54
CA LEU A 43 -0.48 5.30 -1.32
C LEU A 43 -1.41 4.44 -2.19
N HIS A 44 -2.56 4.04 -1.66
CA HIS A 44 -3.58 3.32 -2.40
C HIS A 44 -4.12 4.15 -3.57
N GLU A 45 -4.47 5.40 -3.34
CA GLU A 45 -4.98 6.31 -4.38
C GLU A 45 -3.95 6.52 -5.50
N LEU A 46 -2.68 6.72 -5.16
CA LEU A 46 -1.59 6.85 -6.14
C LEU A 46 -1.40 5.58 -6.98
N LYS A 47 -1.40 4.40 -6.33
CA LYS A 47 -1.33 3.11 -7.02
C LYS A 47 -2.51 2.91 -7.96
N LEU A 48 -3.72 3.24 -7.51
CA LEU A 48 -4.93 3.13 -8.31
C LEU A 48 -4.92 4.09 -9.50
N ALA A 49 -4.50 5.34 -9.31
CA ALA A 49 -4.38 6.32 -10.38
C ALA A 49 -3.39 5.84 -11.45
N ARG A 50 -2.22 5.35 -11.03
CA ARG A 50 -1.22 4.77 -11.94
C ARG A 50 -1.76 3.57 -12.71
N LEU A 51 -2.45 2.65 -12.02
CA LEU A 51 -3.05 1.48 -12.67
C LEU A 51 -4.09 1.89 -13.71
N LYS A 52 -4.93 2.88 -13.40
CA LYS A 52 -5.91 3.41 -14.36
C LYS A 52 -5.23 4.00 -15.59
N GLU A 53 -4.16 4.79 -15.43
CA GLU A 53 -3.38 5.31 -16.56
C GLU A 53 -2.78 4.18 -17.41
N MET A 54 -2.20 3.17 -16.79
CA MET A 54 -1.61 2.02 -17.50
C MET A 54 -2.67 1.21 -18.25
N LEU A 55 -3.90 1.14 -17.74
CA LEU A 55 -5.00 0.39 -18.34
C LEU A 55 -5.71 1.16 -19.46
N LYS A 56 -5.60 2.49 -19.51
CA LYS A 56 -6.28 3.34 -20.51
C LYS A 56 -6.07 2.87 -21.96
N PRO A 57 -4.84 2.60 -22.43
CA PRO A 57 -4.62 2.16 -23.82
C PRO A 57 -5.36 0.86 -24.12
N GLY A 58 -5.25 -0.15 -23.25
CA GLY A 58 -5.94 -1.42 -23.42
C GLY A 58 -7.46 -1.30 -23.36
N LEU A 59 -8.02 -0.35 -22.59
CA LEU A 59 -9.45 -0.08 -22.59
C LEU A 59 -9.94 0.60 -23.87
N VAL A 60 -9.10 1.42 -24.51
CA VAL A 60 -9.40 2.01 -25.82
C VAL A 60 -9.40 0.92 -26.89
N GLU A 61 -8.33 0.13 -26.95
CA GLU A 61 -8.20 -1.02 -27.85
C GLU A 61 -9.39 -1.99 -27.69
N ALA A 62 -9.74 -2.36 -26.46
CA ALA A 62 -10.87 -3.24 -26.20
C ALA A 62 -12.22 -2.64 -26.64
N ARG A 63 -12.44 -1.33 -26.52
CA ARG A 63 -13.67 -0.68 -27.04
C ARG A 63 -13.73 -0.68 -28.56
N GLU A 64 -12.58 -0.65 -29.21
CA GLU A 64 -12.45 -0.70 -30.67
C GLU A 64 -12.48 -2.13 -31.22
N GLY A 65 -12.69 -3.14 -30.36
CA GLY A 65 -12.72 -4.55 -30.79
C GLY A 65 -11.34 -5.18 -30.92
N VAL A 66 -10.28 -4.47 -30.53
CA VAL A 66 -8.91 -4.99 -30.52
C VAL A 66 -8.71 -5.74 -29.22
N HIS A 67 -8.64 -7.07 -29.35
CA HIS A 67 -8.39 -7.99 -28.25
C HIS A 67 -7.29 -8.93 -28.74
N ALA A 68 -6.42 -9.36 -27.84
CA ALA A 68 -5.56 -10.49 -28.17
C ALA A 68 -6.31 -11.79 -27.87
N ASP A 69 -6.29 -12.71 -28.83
CA ASP A 69 -6.70 -14.10 -28.64
C ASP A 69 -5.65 -14.78 -27.76
N TYR A 70 -5.91 -14.80 -26.45
CA TYR A 70 -4.99 -15.42 -25.49
C TYR A 70 -5.44 -16.85 -25.16
N ASP A 71 -4.57 -17.82 -25.46
CA ASP A 71 -4.60 -19.14 -24.84
C ASP A 71 -3.68 -19.14 -23.62
N TYR A 72 -4.25 -19.42 -22.44
CA TYR A 72 -3.53 -19.48 -21.17
C TYR A 72 -2.34 -20.45 -21.23
N GLU A 73 -2.52 -21.60 -21.90
CA GLU A 73 -1.49 -22.63 -22.03
C GLU A 73 -0.31 -22.17 -22.91
N HIS A 74 -0.58 -21.32 -23.90
CA HIS A 74 0.45 -20.76 -24.77
C HIS A 74 1.27 -19.69 -24.05
N LEU A 75 0.60 -18.84 -23.26
CA LEU A 75 1.25 -17.77 -22.49
C LEU A 75 2.21 -18.30 -21.42
N MET A 76 1.80 -19.35 -20.69
CA MET A 76 2.65 -19.95 -19.66
C MET A 76 3.94 -20.54 -20.25
N ARG A 77 3.85 -21.17 -21.43
CA ARG A 77 5.03 -21.70 -22.14
C ARG A 77 5.98 -20.59 -22.61
N GLU A 78 5.46 -19.45 -23.07
CA GLU A 78 6.30 -18.32 -23.49
C GLU A 78 7.02 -17.70 -22.29
N LEU A 79 6.35 -17.55 -21.15
CA LEU A 79 6.95 -17.00 -19.93
C LEU A 79 8.06 -17.90 -19.38
N ASP A 80 7.86 -19.22 -19.37
CA ASP A 80 8.87 -20.19 -18.95
C ASP A 80 10.09 -20.21 -19.89
N SER A 81 9.90 -19.91 -21.18
CA SER A 81 10.99 -19.83 -22.16
C SER A 81 11.86 -18.57 -22.07
N ARG A 82 11.42 -17.57 -21.28
CA ARG A 82 12.11 -16.28 -21.10
C ARG A 82 12.89 -16.18 -19.78
N SER A 83 12.85 -17.20 -18.91
CA SER A 83 13.67 -17.27 -17.68
C SER A 83 14.96 -18.07 -17.90
#